data_AF-A0A2P6W7R1-F1
#
_entry.id   AF-A0A2P6W7R1-F1
#
_cell.length_a   1.000
_cell.length_b   1.000
_cell.length_c   1.000
_cell.angle_alpha   90.00
_cell.angle_beta   90.00
_cell.angle_gamma   90.00
#
_symmetry.space_group_name_H-M   'P 1'
#
loop_
_entity.id
_entity.type
_entity.pdbx_description
1 polymer ?
#
loop_
_entity_poly.entity_id
_entity_poly.type
_entity_poly.pdbx_seq_one_letter_code
_entity_poly.pdbx_strand_id
1 'polypeptide(L)'
;MENEDAQQMLMEMQKNQQQMQQIVQQKEETESELQESKKALKELEKKEEGEAYRQVGNILVAKDRDKLEDELEERVEDLEVRKKSLSKKEEQLQSKLEEAQQQMMQQQG
;
A
#
# COMPACT_ATOMS: atom_id res chain seq x y z
N MET A 1 39.16 -6.45 6.68
CA MET A 1 38.60 -5.13 7.02
C MET A 1 37.86 -4.53 5.82
N GLU A 2 38.50 -3.92 4.80
CA GLU A 2 37.75 -3.33 3.65
C GLU A 2 36.80 -4.32 2.92
N ASN A 3 37.16 -5.59 2.79
CA ASN A 3 36.33 -6.60 2.14
C ASN A 3 35.12 -7.04 3.01
N GLU A 4 35.22 -6.93 4.34
CA GLU A 4 34.12 -7.29 5.25
C GLU A 4 33.05 -6.19 5.29
N ASP A 5 33.48 -4.92 5.28
CA ASP A 5 32.57 -3.77 5.26
C ASP A 5 31.77 -3.71 3.95
N ALA A 6 32.42 -3.95 2.80
CA ALA A 6 31.76 -4.01 1.50
C ALA A 6 30.73 -5.16 1.41
N GLN A 7 31.03 -6.33 2.01
CA GLN A 7 30.09 -7.45 2.07
C GLN A 7 28.89 -7.15 2.96
N GLN A 8 29.08 -6.48 4.10
CA GLN A 8 27.97 -6.04 4.96
C GLN A 8 27.06 -5.04 4.25
N MET A 9 27.64 -4.04 3.57
CA MET A 9 26.87 -3.06 2.79
C MET A 9 26.04 -3.72 1.69
N LEU A 10 26.62 -4.69 0.96
CA LEU A 10 25.90 -5.44 -0.06
C LEU A 10 24.71 -6.23 0.53
N MET A 11 24.92 -6.91 1.67
CA MET A 11 23.85 -7.64 2.35
C MET A 11 22.71 -6.71 2.81
N GLU A 12 23.05 -5.54 3.38
CA GLU A 12 22.05 -4.56 3.79
C GLU A 12 21.29 -3.98 2.60
N MET A 13 21.98 -3.68 1.50
CA MET A 13 21.35 -3.22 0.26
C MET A 13 20.37 -4.26 -0.30
N GLN A 14 20.76 -5.54 -0.35
CA GLN A 14 19.88 -6.63 -0.80
C GLN A 14 18.65 -6.76 0.10
N LYS A 15 18.81 -6.66 1.42
CA LYS A 15 17.69 -6.67 2.37
C LYS A 15 16.74 -5.49 2.13
N ASN A 16 17.29 -4.30 1.93
CA ASN A 16 16.49 -3.10 1.65
C ASN A 16 15.75 -3.22 0.31
N GLN A 17 16.35 -3.84 -0.71
CA GLN A 17 15.66 -4.12 -1.98
C GLN A 17 14.49 -5.10 -1.81
N GLN A 18 14.65 -6.16 -1.02
CA GLN A 18 13.54 -7.08 -0.70
C GLN A 18 12.40 -6.38 0.05
N GLN A 19 12.74 -5.53 1.01
CA GLN A 19 11.73 -4.74 1.73
C GLN A 19 11.01 -3.75 0.80
N MET A 20 11.72 -3.16 -0.16
CA MET A 20 11.11 -2.29 -1.18
C MET A 20 10.07 -3.03 -2.01
N GLN A 21 10.41 -4.23 -2.50
CA GLN A 21 9.47 -5.06 -3.27
C GLN A 21 8.19 -5.37 -2.48
N GLN A 22 8.32 -5.66 -1.18
CA GLN A 22 7.15 -5.89 -0.31
C GLN A 22 6.29 -4.63 -0.13
N ILE A 23 6.91 -3.45 0.03
CA ILE A 23 6.17 -2.18 0.16
C ILE A 23 5.40 -1.86 -1.12
N VAL A 24 6.04 -2.04 -2.28
CA VAL A 24 5.41 -1.82 -3.59
C VAL A 24 4.20 -2.74 -3.76
N GLN A 25 4.35 -4.04 -3.48
CA GLN A 25 3.24 -4.99 -3.55
C GLN A 25 2.07 -4.60 -2.62
N GLN A 26 2.36 -4.27 -1.36
CA GLN A 26 1.31 -3.83 -0.42
C GLN A 26 0.61 -2.54 -0.87
N LYS A 27 1.34 -1.65 -1.55
CA LYS A 27 0.78 -0.40 -2.07
C LYS A 27 -0.13 -0.67 -3.26
N GLU A 28 0.27 -1.52 -4.20
CA GLU A 28 -0.56 -1.94 -5.33
C GLU A 28 -1.86 -2.62 -4.85
N GLU A 29 -1.78 -3.52 -3.87
CA GLU A 29 -2.95 -4.15 -3.24
C GLU A 29 -3.88 -3.10 -2.62
N THR A 30 -3.32 -2.17 -1.84
CA THR A 30 -4.08 -1.07 -1.22
C THR A 30 -4.76 -0.18 -2.27
N GLU A 31 -4.08 0.10 -3.38
CA GLU A 31 -4.63 0.90 -4.48
C GLU A 31 -5.78 0.19 -5.20
N SER A 32 -5.69 -1.12 -5.42
CA SER A 32 -6.78 -1.93 -5.99
C SER A 32 -8.01 -1.90 -5.08
N GLU A 33 -7.83 -2.17 -3.79
CA GLU A 33 -8.91 -2.12 -2.78
C GLU A 33 -9.56 -0.72 -2.70
N LEU A 34 -8.76 0.34 -2.80
CA LEU A 34 -9.24 1.72 -2.78
C LEU A 34 -10.07 2.03 -4.03
N GLN A 35 -9.62 1.59 -5.20
CA GLN A 35 -10.36 1.78 -6.45
C GLN A 35 -11.69 1.04 -6.45
N GLU A 36 -11.71 -0.20 -5.93
CA GLU A 36 -12.93 -0.99 -5.78
C GLU A 36 -13.91 -0.33 -4.80
N SER A 37 -13.43 0.11 -3.64
CA SER A 37 -14.25 0.79 -2.63
C SER A 37 -14.85 2.10 -3.16
N LYS A 38 -14.05 2.92 -3.87
CA LYS A 38 -14.53 4.14 -4.53
C LYS A 38 -15.56 3.87 -5.62
N LYS A 39 -15.40 2.78 -6.39
CA LYS A 39 -16.40 2.38 -7.39
C LYS A 39 -17.70 1.95 -6.71
N ALA A 40 -17.62 1.15 -5.65
CA ALA A 40 -18.79 0.71 -4.90
C ALA A 40 -19.55 1.89 -4.30
N LEU A 41 -18.86 2.83 -3.65
CA LEU A 41 -19.45 4.05 -3.10
C LEU A 41 -20.17 4.85 -4.19
N LYS A 42 -19.48 5.10 -5.31
CA LYS A 42 -20.06 5.83 -6.45
C LYS A 42 -21.29 5.15 -7.05
N GLU A 43 -21.34 3.82 -7.10
CA GLU A 43 -22.53 3.11 -7.59
C GLU A 43 -23.67 3.13 -6.57
N LEU A 44 -23.35 3.14 -5.27
CA LEU A 44 -24.33 3.27 -4.20
C LEU A 44 -25.01 4.64 -4.27
N GLU A 45 -24.23 5.72 -4.34
CA GLU A 45 -24.67 7.12 -4.46
C GLU A 45 -25.64 7.37 -5.65
N LYS A 46 -25.47 6.67 -6.77
CA LYS A 46 -26.24 6.89 -8.01
C LYS A 46 -27.70 6.44 -7.95
N LYS A 47 -28.01 5.45 -7.13
CA LYS A 47 -29.41 5.05 -6.93
C LYS A 47 -29.95 5.93 -5.81
N GLU A 48 -31.24 6.16 -5.67
CA GLU A 48 -31.80 6.82 -4.47
C GLU A 48 -32.54 5.81 -3.58
N GLU A 49 -33.01 4.72 -4.18
CA GLU A 49 -33.80 3.68 -3.51
C GLU A 49 -33.32 2.28 -3.90
N GLY A 50 -33.48 1.32 -2.98
CA GLY A 50 -33.17 -0.09 -3.20
C GLY A 50 -32.47 -0.74 -2.02
N GLU A 51 -32.51 -2.08 -1.99
CA GLU A 51 -31.81 -2.87 -0.98
C GLU A 51 -30.30 -2.89 -1.28
N ALA A 52 -29.50 -2.62 -0.26
CA ALA A 52 -28.05 -2.68 -0.33
C ALA A 52 -27.55 -3.95 0.37
N TYR A 53 -26.59 -4.63 -0.27
CA TYR A 53 -26.05 -5.89 0.23
C TYR A 53 -24.54 -5.81 0.29
N ARG A 54 -23.96 -6.23 1.42
CA ARG A 54 -22.52 -6.40 1.59
C ARG A 54 -22.16 -7.87 1.45
N GLN A 55 -21.19 -8.19 0.60
CA GLN A 55 -20.63 -9.54 0.54
C GLN A 55 -19.68 -9.77 1.74
N VAL A 56 -19.90 -10.87 2.45
CA VAL A 56 -19.03 -11.33 3.54
C VAL A 56 -18.71 -12.81 3.30
N GLY A 57 -17.51 -13.10 2.80
CA GLY A 57 -17.15 -14.43 2.31
C GLY A 57 -18.07 -14.85 1.15
N ASN A 58 -18.83 -15.93 1.34
CA ASN A 58 -19.74 -16.48 0.33
C ASN A 58 -21.22 -16.09 0.55
N ILE A 59 -21.50 -15.19 1.50
CA ILE A 59 -22.88 -14.74 1.79
C ILE A 59 -23.05 -13.26 1.48
N LEU A 60 -24.30 -12.87 1.19
CA LEU A 60 -24.72 -11.48 1.06
C LEU A 60 -25.51 -11.10 2.32
N VAL A 61 -25.12 -10.00 2.96
CA VAL A 61 -25.76 -9.47 4.16
C VAL A 61 -26.46 -8.17 3.79
N ALA A 62 -27.78 -8.12 3.94
CA ALA A 62 -28.55 -6.89 3.75
C ALA A 62 -28.12 -5.84 4.79
N LYS A 63 -27.95 -4.60 4.35
CA LYS A 63 -27.68 -3.46 5.22
C LYS A 63 -28.54 -2.27 4.82
N ASP A 64 -28.82 -1.42 5.81
CA ASP A 64 -29.31 -0.08 5.55
C ASP A 64 -28.30 0.61 4.65
N ARG A 65 -28.79 1.22 3.58
CA ARG A 65 -27.95 1.84 2.58
C ARG A 65 -27.05 2.91 3.18
N ASP A 66 -27.61 3.84 3.93
CA ASP A 66 -26.86 4.96 4.53
C ASP A 66 -25.71 4.43 5.40
N LYS A 67 -25.95 3.35 6.14
CA LYS A 67 -24.89 2.68 6.91
C LYS A 67 -23.84 2.02 6.03
N LEU A 68 -24.22 1.48 4.88
CA LEU A 68 -23.27 0.91 3.92
C LEU A 68 -22.44 2.00 3.23
N GLU A 69 -23.04 3.16 3.00
CA GLU A 69 -22.38 4.37 2.48
C GLU A 69 -21.32 4.86 3.47
N ASP A 70 -21.71 5.08 4.73
CA ASP A 70 -20.79 5.45 5.83
C ASP A 70 -19.63 4.44 5.96
N GLU A 71 -19.93 3.13 5.92
CA GLU A 71 -18.91 2.07 5.98
C GLU A 71 -17.93 2.10 4.80
N LEU A 72 -18.40 2.46 3.60
CA LEU A 72 -17.58 2.58 2.41
C LEU A 72 -16.73 3.84 2.45
N GLU A 73 -17.25 4.95 2.96
CA GLU A 73 -16.52 6.19 3.17
C GLU A 73 -15.38 5.99 4.17
N GLU A 74 -15.66 5.45 5.35
CA GLU A 74 -14.64 5.13 6.36
C GLU A 74 -13.56 4.20 5.78
N ARG A 75 -13.99 3.19 5.00
CA ARG A 75 -13.06 2.26 4.34
C ARG A 75 -12.16 2.96 3.32
N VAL A 76 -12.69 3.91 2.56
CA VAL A 76 -11.93 4.71 1.60
C VAL A 76 -10.90 5.58 2.34
N GLU A 77 -11.30 6.26 3.40
CA GLU A 77 -10.38 7.09 4.21
C GLU A 77 -9.23 6.26 4.79
N ASP A 78 -9.54 5.10 5.38
CA ASP A 78 -8.53 4.18 5.92
C ASP A 78 -7.52 3.73 4.86
N LEU A 79 -8.01 3.38 3.67
CA LEU A 79 -7.17 2.96 2.55
C LEU A 79 -6.29 4.10 2.01
N GLU A 80 -6.78 5.33 1.99
CA GLU A 80 -6.00 6.51 1.62
C GLU A 80 -4.89 6.79 2.63
N VAL A 81 -5.18 6.68 3.93
CA VAL A 81 -4.18 6.82 5.00
C VAL A 81 -3.11 5.73 4.88
N ARG A 82 -3.52 4.48 4.66
CA ARG A 82 -2.60 3.36 4.46
C ARG A 82 -1.71 3.56 3.23
N LYS A 83 -2.30 3.94 2.10
CA LYS A 83 -1.56 4.27 0.87
C LYS A 83 -0.53 5.36 1.12
N LYS A 84 -0.92 6.45 1.77
CA LYS A 84 0.00 7.56 2.11
C LYS A 84 1.16 7.10 3.00
N SER A 85 0.89 6.24 3.97
CA SER A 85 1.93 5.65 4.83
C SER A 85 2.91 4.79 4.03
N LEU A 86 2.41 3.95 3.11
CA LEU A 86 3.22 3.11 2.25
C LEU A 86 4.07 3.94 1.29
N SER A 87 3.51 4.97 0.64
CA SER A 87 4.28 5.89 -0.21
C SER A 87 5.43 6.56 0.55
N LYS A 88 5.19 7.00 1.80
CA LYS A 88 6.27 7.57 2.63
C LYS A 88 7.37 6.56 2.93
N LYS A 89 7.00 5.30 3.22
CA LYS A 89 7.98 4.23 3.49
C LYS A 89 8.79 3.89 2.23
N GLU A 90 8.13 3.86 1.08
CA GLU A 90 8.76 3.69 -0.23
C GLU A 90 9.78 4.79 -0.50
N GLU A 91 9.39 6.07 -0.41
CA GLU A 91 10.29 7.21 -0.61
C GLU A 91 11.52 7.15 0.31
N GLN A 92 11.30 6.90 1.61
CA GLN A 92 12.39 6.78 2.59
C GLN A 92 13.35 5.63 2.28
N LEU A 93 12.83 4.48 1.86
CA LEU A 93 13.65 3.32 1.55
C LEU A 93 14.39 3.49 0.21
N GLN A 94 13.78 4.19 -0.74
CA GLN A 94 14.40 4.54 -2.02
C GLN A 94 15.62 5.44 -1.78
N SER A 95 15.48 6.51 -0.98
CA SER A 95 16.61 7.38 -0.65
C SER A 95 17.75 6.61 0.02
N LYS A 96 17.45 5.69 0.96
CA LYS A 96 18.46 4.84 1.60
C LYS A 96 19.18 3.92 0.61
N LEU A 97 18.46 3.37 -0.36
CA LEU A 97 19.04 2.52 -1.41
C LEU A 97 19.95 3.33 -2.33
N GLU A 98 19.56 4.55 -2.70
CA GLU A 98 20.37 5.46 -3.51
C GLU A 98 21.67 5.87 -2.77
N GLU A 99 21.57 6.23 -1.49
CA GLU A 99 22.73 6.53 -0.63
C GLU A 99 23.68 5.33 -0.51
N ALA A 100 23.15 4.14 -0.25
CA ALA A 100 23.96 2.92 -0.14
C ALA A 100 24.68 2.58 -1.46
N GLN A 101 24.01 2.75 -2.60
CA GLN A 101 24.63 2.56 -3.91
C GLN A 101 25.78 3.54 -4.15
N GLN A 102 25.62 4.82 -3.77
CA GLN A 102 26.68 5.82 -3.89
C GLN A 102 27.88 5.48 -3.01
N GLN A 103 27.65 5.08 -1.76
CA GLN A 103 28.73 4.68 -0.85
C GLN A 103 29.50 3.47 -1.37
N MET A 104 28.79 2.46 -1.91
CA MET A 104 29.40 1.27 -2.49
C MET A 104 30.29 1.61 -3.70
N MET A 105 29.83 2.52 -4.58
CA MET A 105 30.63 2.97 -5.72
C MET A 105 31.90 3.72 -5.30
N GLN A 106 31.83 4.52 -4.23
CA GLN A 106 33.00 5.25 -3.71
C GLN A 106 34.04 4.34 -3.08
N GLN A 107 33.65 3.21 -2.48
CA GLN A 107 34.59 2.25 -1.91
C GLN A 107 35.27 1.35 -2.97
N GLN A 108 34.68 1.22 -4.16
CA GLN A 108 35.22 0.39 -5.25
C GLN A 108 36.09 1.17 -6.25
N GLY A 109 36.05 2.50 -6.22
CA GLY A 109 36.89 3.39 -7.03
C GLY A 109 38.12 3.87 -6.28
#